data_AF-A0A2G2XM76-F1
#
_entry.id   AF-A0A2G2XM76-F1
#
_cell.length_a   1.000
_cell.length_b   1.000
_cell.length_c   1.000
_cell.angle_alpha   90.00
_cell.angle_beta   90.00
_cell.angle_gamma   90.00
#
_symmetry.space_group_name_H-M   'P 1'
#
loop_
_entity.id
_entity.type
_entity.pdbx_description
1 polymer ?
#
loop_
_entity_poly.entity_id
_entity_poly.type
_entity_poly.pdbx_seq_one_letter_code
_entity_poly.pdbx_strand_id
1 'polypeptide(L)' 'MHRGTNKVIFVATTNARGLRNTLPSPTDNDDARVIGKLIAERSKEADVYAIAYEPKKNGRIKGKLGIILDIIQKNGIIFV' A
#
# COMPACT_ATOMS: atom_id res chain seq x y z
N MET A 1 -1.62 7.06 7.38
CA MET A 1 -1.56 7.74 8.69
C MET A 1 -2.59 8.84 8.67
N HIS A 2 -3.52 8.89 9.60
CA HIS A 2 -4.45 10.01 9.67
C HIS A 2 -3.78 11.17 10.41
N ARG A 3 -3.47 12.26 9.71
CA ARG A 3 -2.71 13.40 10.27
C ARG A 3 -3.46 14.09 11.41
N GLY A 4 -4.79 14.19 11.33
CA GLY A 4 -5.58 14.88 12.37
C GLY A 4 -5.60 14.16 13.72
N THR A 5 -5.46 12.83 13.75
CA THR A 5 -5.52 12.03 14.99
C THR A 5 -4.21 11.35 15.36
N ASN A 6 -3.19 11.44 14.50
CA ASN A 6 -1.91 10.73 14.63
C ASN A 6 -2.07 9.21 14.79
N LYS A 7 -3.15 8.63 14.26
CA LYS A 7 -3.40 7.19 14.31
C LYS A 7 -3.08 6.52 12.97
N VAL A 8 -2.54 5.31 13.04
CA VAL A 8 -2.45 4.41 11.90
C VAL A 8 -3.82 3.75 11.72
N ILE A 9 -4.48 3.99 10.58
CA ILE A 9 -5.80 3.41 10.27
C ILE A 9 -5.64 1.96 9.83
N PHE A 10 -4.72 1.70 8.91
CA PHE A 10 -4.35 0.36 8.48
C PHE A 10 -2.85 0.32 8.12
N VAL A 11 -2.30 -0.89 8.06
CA VAL A 11 -0.92 -1.16 7.64
C VAL A 11 -0.89 -2.39 6.75
N ALA A 12 -0.01 -2.41 5.76
CA ALA A 12 0.30 -3.60 4.98
C ALA A 12 1.82 -3.74 4.88
N THR A 13 2.35 -4.91 5.21
CA THR A 13 3.78 -5.21 5.20
C THR A 13 4.01 -6.67 4.87
N THR A 14 5.06 -6.96 4.10
CA THR A 14 5.48 -8.33 3.76
C THR A 14 5.98 -9.10 4.98
N ASN A 15 6.34 -8.42 6.07
CA ASN A 15 6.75 -9.06 7.33
C ASN A 15 5.57 -9.49 8.22
N ALA A 16 4.33 -9.27 7.81
CA ALA A 16 3.18 -9.75 8.57
C ALA A 16 3.18 -11.28 8.61
N ARG A 17 2.88 -11.89 9.78
CA ARG A 17 2.97 -13.35 10.00
C ARG A 17 2.27 -14.18 8.92
N GLY A 18 1.10 -13.74 8.45
CA GLY A 18 0.34 -14.43 7.40
C GLY A 18 0.91 -14.31 5.98
N LEU A 19 1.70 -13.26 5.71
CA LEU A 19 2.30 -13.00 4.40
C LEU A 19 3.74 -13.52 4.29
N ARG A 20 4.50 -13.47 5.38
CA ARG A 20 5.92 -13.85 5.40
C ARG A 20 6.16 -15.30 4.97
N ASN A 21 5.21 -16.19 5.24
CA ASN A 21 5.33 -17.61 4.90
C ASN A 21 4.64 -17.99 3.58
N THR A 22 3.86 -17.09 2.99
CA THR A 22 3.11 -17.32 1.74
C THR A 22 3.75 -16.62 0.55
N LEU A 23 4.48 -15.53 0.77
CA LEU A 23 5.22 -14.84 -0.29
C LEU A 23 6.55 -15.57 -0.58
N PRO A 24 6.83 -15.95 -1.84
CA PRO A 24 8.06 -16.67 -2.22
C PRO A 24 9.32 -15.79 -2.11
N SER A 25 9.16 -14.47 -2.21
CA SER A 25 10.19 -13.45 -2.01
C SER A 25 9.56 -12.30 -1.22
N PRO A 26 10.32 -11.52 -0.44
CA PRO A 26 9.81 -10.29 0.15
C PRO A 26 10.08 -9.06 -0.74
N THR A 27 10.71 -9.27 -1.90
CA THR A 27 11.30 -8.22 -2.72
C THR A 27 10.97 -8.32 -4.21
N ASP A 28 9.98 -9.09 -4.62
CA ASP A 28 9.64 -9.20 -6.03
C ASP A 28 8.53 -8.21 -6.43
N ASN A 29 8.32 -8.07 -7.74
CA ASN A 29 7.28 -7.19 -8.27
C ASN A 29 5.88 -7.74 -7.99
N ASP A 30 5.72 -9.07 -7.87
CA ASP A 30 4.44 -9.68 -7.52
C ASP A 30 4.06 -9.39 -6.07
N ASP A 31 5.01 -9.35 -5.15
CA ASP A 31 4.75 -8.94 -3.77
C ASP A 31 4.25 -7.49 -3.70
N ALA A 32 4.83 -6.62 -4.54
CA ALA A 32 4.39 -5.23 -4.66
C ALA A 32 2.92 -5.15 -5.12
N ARG A 33 2.48 -6.04 -6.02
CA ARG A 33 1.06 -6.13 -6.44
C ARG A 33 0.17 -6.62 -5.30
N VAL A 34 0.60 -7.67 -4.58
CA VAL A 34 -0.14 -8.21 -3.43
C VAL A 34 -0.31 -7.14 -2.35
N ILE A 35 0.77 -6.42 -2.01
CA ILE A 35 0.72 -5.32 -1.04
C ILE A 35 -0.19 -4.18 -1.52
N GLY A 36 -0.08 -3.78 -2.80
CA GLY A 36 -0.97 -2.75 -3.36
C GLY A 36 -2.45 -3.14 -3.27
N LYS A 37 -2.79 -4.40 -3.59
CA LYS A 37 -4.16 -4.92 -3.48
C LYS A 37 -4.64 -4.93 -2.03
N LEU A 38 -3.80 -5.44 -1.13
CA LEU A 38 -4.12 -5.53 0.30
C LEU A 38 -4.31 -4.15 0.94
N ILE A 39 -3.54 -3.15 0.52
CA ILE A 39 -3.76 -1.76 0.94
C ILE A 39 -5.15 -1.31 0.51
N ALA A 40 -5.54 -1.51 -0.75
CA ALA A 40 -6.84 -1.09 -1.24
C ALA A 40 -8.00 -1.82 -0.53
N GLU A 41 -7.88 -3.13 -0.30
CA GLU A 41 -8.88 -3.92 0.44
C GLU A 41 -9.06 -3.40 1.87
N ARG A 42 -7.97 -3.26 2.63
CA ARG A 42 -8.02 -2.74 4.00
C ARG A 42 -8.47 -1.28 4.09
N SER A 43 -8.17 -0.48 3.06
CA SER A 43 -8.65 0.89 2.99
C SER A 43 -10.18 0.91 2.91
N LYS A 44 -10.77 0.07 2.05
CA LYS A 44 -12.23 -0.06 1.92
C LYS A 44 -12.89 -0.64 3.17
N GLU A 45 -12.28 -1.65 3.79
CA GLU A 45 -12.75 -2.20 5.08
C GLU A 45 -12.81 -1.12 6.17
N ALA A 46 -11.90 -0.15 6.11
CA ALA A 46 -11.84 0.99 7.03
C ALA A 46 -12.63 2.22 6.57
N ASP A 47 -13.43 2.11 5.50
CA ASP A 47 -14.21 3.20 4.90
C ASP A 47 -13.35 4.40 4.41
N VAL A 48 -12.12 4.11 3.97
CA VAL A 48 -11.18 5.09 3.42
C VAL A 48 -11.03 4.90 1.92
N TYR A 49 -11.58 5.84 1.14
CA TYR A 49 -11.53 5.80 -0.35
C TYR A 49 -10.58 6.82 -0.96
N ALA A 50 -10.04 7.75 -0.17
CA ALA A 50 -9.10 8.77 -0.62
C ALA A 50 -7.87 8.81 0.30
N ILE A 51 -6.67 8.81 -0.28
CA ILE A 51 -5.40 8.83 0.46
C ILE A 51 -4.40 9.79 -0.19
N ALA A 52 -3.54 10.42 0.59
CA ALA A 52 -2.40 11.17 0.08
C ALA A 52 -1.15 10.29 0.07
N TYR A 53 -0.40 10.29 -1.03
CA TYR A 53 0.92 9.66 -1.08
C TYR A 53 2.00 10.66 -0.65
N GLU A 54 2.77 10.32 0.38
CA GLU A 54 3.88 11.14 0.84
C GLU A 54 5.22 10.60 0.30
N PRO A 55 5.83 11.23 -0.71
CA PRO A 55 7.13 10.80 -1.23
C PRO A 55 8.24 11.12 -0.23
N LYS A 56 9.25 10.25 -0.19
CA LYS A 56 10.52 10.57 0.48
C LYS A 56 11.21 11.74 -0.24
N LYS A 57 12.05 12.51 0.47
CA LYS A 57 12.88 13.57 -0.13
C LYS A 57 13.67 13.00 -1.32
N ASN A 58 13.48 13.57 -2.51
CA ASN A 58 14.05 13.11 -3.79
C ASN A 58 13.60 11.73 -4.28
N GLY A 59 12.53 11.16 -3.71
CA GLY A 59 11.97 9.88 -4.11
C GLY A 59 11.30 9.97 -5.48
N ARG A 60 11.77 9.18 -6.45
CA ARG A 60 11.12 9.04 -7.75
C ARG A 60 10.16 7.86 -7.73
N ILE A 61 8.99 8.03 -8.33
CA ILE A 61 8.04 6.93 -8.53
C ILE A 61 8.57 6.06 -9.67
N LYS A 62 9.23 4.95 -9.31
CA LYS A 62 9.74 3.94 -10.25
C LYS A 62 9.70 2.55 -9.63
N GLY A 63 9.75 1.52 -10.48
CA GLY A 63 9.78 0.12 -10.06
C GLY A 63 8.59 -0.24 -9.18
N LYS A 64 8.86 -0.95 -8.08
CA LYS A 64 7.84 -1.44 -7.11
C LYS A 64 6.91 -0.36 -6.59
N LEU A 65 7.45 0.85 -6.35
CA LEU A 65 6.63 1.95 -5.85
C LEU A 65 5.56 2.36 -6.88
N GLY A 66 5.93 2.42 -8.16
CA GLY A 66 4.98 2.67 -9.24
C GLY A 66 3.92 1.58 -9.33
N ILE A 67 4.33 0.32 -9.20
CA ILE A 67 3.40 -0.84 -9.20
C ILE A 67 2.39 -0.73 -8.05
N ILE A 68 2.85 -0.44 -6.83
CA ILE A 68 1.97 -0.32 -5.65
C ILE A 68 0.94 0.79 -5.88
N LEU A 69 1.38 1.98 -6.30
CA LEU A 69 0.48 3.11 -6.52
C LEU A 69 -0.54 2.84 -7.65
N ASP A 70 -0.09 2.24 -8.75
CA ASP A 70 -0.95 1.84 -9.87
C ASP A 70 -2.02 0.83 -9.42
N ILE A 71 -1.64 -0.19 -8.66
CA ILE A 71 -2.58 -1.19 -8.17
C ILE A 71 -3.58 -0.59 -7.19
N ILE A 72 -3.14 0.27 -6.26
CA ILE A 72 -4.04 0.97 -5.33
C ILE A 72 -5.10 1.77 -6.09
N GLN A 73 -4.68 2.54 -7.09
CA GLN A 73 -5.58 3.35 -7.91
C GLN A 73 -6.56 2.48 -8.71
N LYS A 74 -6.07 1.43 -9.36
CA LYS A 74 -6.89 0.47 -10.12
C LYS A 74 -7.93 -0.25 -9.26
N ASN A 75 -7.66 -0.40 -7.96
CA ASN A 75 -8.60 -0.99 -7.01
C ASN A 75 -9.57 0.04 -6.41
N GLY A 76 -9.68 1.25 -6.97
CA GLY A 76 -10.73 2.21 -6.62
C GLY A 76 -10.42 3.10 -5.42
N ILE A 77 -9.14 3.26 -5.07
CA ILE A 77 -8.71 4.27 -4.10
C ILE A 77 -8.19 5.50 -4.86
N ILE A 78 -8.65 6.68 -4.45
CA ILE A 78 -8.29 7.96 -5.08
C ILE A 78 -7.06 8.53 -4.36
N PHE A 79 -6.13 9.08 -5.14
CA PHE A 79 -5.02 9.86 -4.58
C PHE A 79 -5.39 11.36 -4.57
N VAL A 80 -5.21 12.01 -3.41
CA VAL A 80 -5.46 13.45 -3.18
C VAL A 80 -4.20 14.22 -2.85
#